data_AF-A0A7Y7US37-F1
#
_entry.id   AF-A0A7Y7US37-F1
#
_cell.length_a   1.000
_cell.length_b   1.000
_cell.length_c   1.000
_cell.angle_alpha   90.00
_cell.angle_beta   90.00
_cell.angle_gamma   90.00
#
_symmetry.space_group_name_H-M   'P 1'
#
loop_
_entity.id
_entity.type
_entity.pdbx_description
1 polymer ?
#
loop_
_entity_poly.entity_id
_entity_poly.type
_entity_poly.pdbx_seq_one_letter_code
_entity_poly.pdbx_strand_id
1 'polypeptide(L)'
;MASEPPPSVGDVQDADAIWRMLPKAIKNLPGPIRYRAENALDGFARAKELFPLDREISSFRAITAAEEAASALIRSLQVRKYPDAEKINLWMHPHKAAVYFFLGAVRHEVFHHKPITMNVTLSADPPKLTIALPIRQFVELPPNMQDYEIVLADPLGMVGSRPGVAEGDYFDAAVQKVAGSRKVDRLIASEANGRNRILYAHDGGLPRSQATIEGIEIRERGAKLCIMLAIAFMQVDHHQGMALQCLRGFLKVIGRTDEQRLRSGRGEAGGANQRQG
;
A
#
# COMPACT_ATOMS: atom_id res chain seq x y z
N MET A 1 21.32 -21.12 -32.51
CA MET A 1 20.47 -19.94 -32.24
C MET A 1 19.13 -20.44 -31.76
N ALA A 2 18.92 -20.48 -30.45
CA ALA A 2 17.62 -20.85 -29.88
C ALA A 2 16.73 -19.60 -29.94
N SER A 3 15.61 -19.70 -30.66
CA SER A 3 14.60 -18.65 -30.73
C SER A 3 14.02 -18.40 -29.35
N GLU A 4 14.00 -17.14 -28.93
CA GLU A 4 13.32 -16.71 -27.71
C GLU A 4 11.84 -17.15 -27.74
N PRO A 5 11.28 -17.62 -26.61
CA PRO A 5 9.87 -17.93 -26.55
C PRO A 5 9.04 -16.65 -26.74
N PRO A 6 7.91 -16.71 -27.45
CA PRO A 6 7.06 -15.54 -27.64
C PRO A 6 6.54 -15.02 -26.30
N PRO A 7 6.32 -13.69 -26.17
CA PRO A 7 5.74 -13.11 -24.97
C PRO A 7 4.37 -13.76 -24.69
N SER A 8 4.17 -14.15 -23.43
CA SER A 8 2.90 -14.75 -22.98
C SER A 8 1.76 -13.75 -23.19
N VAL A 9 0.78 -14.15 -23.99
CA VAL A 9 -0.46 -13.40 -24.24
C VAL A 9 -1.22 -13.22 -22.92
N GLY A 10 -1.06 -12.04 -22.33
CA GLY A 10 -1.81 -11.54 -21.17
C GLY A 10 -1.59 -10.03 -20.96
N ASP A 11 -1.19 -9.33 -22.02
CA ASP A 11 -0.77 -7.94 -21.98
C ASP A 11 -1.95 -6.97 -21.75
N VAL A 12 -1.95 -6.34 -20.58
CA VAL A 12 -2.05 -4.89 -20.33
C VAL A 12 -3.30 -4.10 -20.81
N GLN A 13 -4.22 -4.66 -21.60
CA GLN A 13 -5.35 -3.90 -22.16
C GLN A 13 -6.41 -3.45 -21.14
N ASP A 14 -6.49 -4.04 -19.94
CA ASP A 14 -7.58 -3.77 -18.97
C ASP A 14 -7.16 -2.85 -17.79
N ALA A 15 -5.86 -2.66 -17.55
CA ALA A 15 -5.39 -1.80 -16.46
C ALA A 15 -5.85 -0.34 -16.64
N ASP A 16 -5.83 0.16 -17.89
CA ASP A 16 -6.30 1.50 -18.23
C ASP A 16 -7.81 1.67 -18.04
N ALA A 17 -8.60 0.61 -18.19
CA ALA A 17 -10.02 0.65 -17.90
C ALA A 17 -10.25 0.84 -16.39
N ILE A 18 -9.54 0.08 -15.55
CA ILE A 18 -9.59 0.24 -14.09
C ILE A 18 -9.22 1.68 -13.69
N TRP A 19 -8.13 2.22 -14.23
CA TRP A 19 -7.67 3.57 -13.88
C TRP A 19 -8.63 4.67 -14.32
N ARG A 20 -9.33 4.49 -15.45
CA ARG A 20 -10.40 5.42 -15.88
C ARG A 20 -11.66 5.30 -15.02
N MET A 21 -11.94 4.13 -14.44
CA MET A 21 -13.09 3.91 -13.58
C MET A 21 -12.86 4.37 -12.14
N LEU A 22 -11.61 4.36 -11.66
CA LEU A 22 -11.28 4.66 -10.27
C LEU A 22 -11.79 6.04 -9.78
N PRO A 23 -11.62 7.16 -10.51
CA PRO A 23 -12.18 8.45 -10.09
C PRO A 23 -13.70 8.44 -9.97
N LYS A 24 -14.40 7.67 -10.83
CA LYS A 24 -15.86 7.54 -10.78
C LYS A 24 -16.29 6.74 -9.55
N ALA A 25 -15.61 5.64 -9.25
CA ALA A 25 -15.87 4.83 -8.06
C ALA A 25 -15.62 5.61 -6.76
N ILE A 26 -14.57 6.43 -6.71
CA ILE A 26 -14.25 7.26 -5.54
C ILE A 26 -15.39 8.22 -5.18
N LYS A 27 -16.08 8.81 -6.16
CA LYS A 27 -17.17 9.78 -5.92
C LYS A 27 -18.31 9.20 -5.08
N ASN A 28 -18.51 7.88 -5.17
CA ASN A 28 -19.55 7.13 -4.49
C ASN A 28 -19.07 6.50 -3.16
N LEU A 29 -17.85 6.80 -2.71
CA LEU A 29 -17.38 6.41 -1.37
C LEU A 29 -17.88 7.37 -0.29
N PRO A 30 -17.95 6.92 0.98
CA PRO A 30 -18.25 7.82 2.10
C PRO A 30 -17.25 8.96 2.22
N GLY A 31 -17.73 10.15 2.62
CA GLY A 31 -16.95 11.39 2.70
C GLY A 31 -15.55 11.26 3.33
N PRO A 32 -15.40 10.64 4.52
CA PRO A 32 -14.09 10.52 5.18
C PRO A 32 -13.02 9.76 4.38
N ILE A 33 -13.42 8.90 3.44
CA ILE A 33 -12.53 8.11 2.57
C ILE A 33 -12.41 8.80 1.21
N ARG A 34 -13.55 9.24 0.65
CA ARG A 34 -13.63 9.92 -0.64
C ARG A 34 -12.68 11.09 -0.75
N TYR A 35 -12.75 12.05 0.18
CA TYR A 35 -11.97 13.29 0.07
C TYR A 35 -10.45 13.03 0.11
N ARG A 36 -10.01 12.00 0.83
CA ARG A 36 -8.61 11.58 0.88
C ARG A 36 -8.16 10.95 -0.42
N ALA A 37 -8.99 10.06 -0.98
CA ALA A 37 -8.73 9.43 -2.27
C ALA A 37 -8.71 10.47 -3.41
N GLU A 38 -9.65 11.42 -3.43
CA GLU A 38 -9.67 12.53 -4.39
C GLU A 38 -8.42 13.41 -4.26
N ASN A 39 -8.05 13.80 -3.04
CA ASN A 39 -6.86 14.61 -2.78
C ASN A 39 -5.57 13.88 -3.18
N ALA A 40 -5.51 12.55 -3.01
CA ALA A 40 -4.39 11.75 -3.48
C ALA A 40 -4.26 11.81 -5.01
N LEU A 41 -5.35 11.59 -5.76
CA LEU A 41 -5.31 11.63 -7.23
C LEU A 41 -4.96 13.03 -7.77
N ASP A 42 -5.59 14.08 -7.23
CA ASP A 42 -5.24 15.47 -7.55
C ASP A 42 -3.77 15.77 -7.23
N GLY A 43 -3.29 15.30 -6.08
CA GLY A 43 -1.92 15.47 -5.65
C GLY A 43 -0.91 14.89 -6.64
N PHE A 44 -1.16 13.68 -7.18
CA PHE A 44 -0.29 13.11 -8.21
C PHE A 44 -0.38 13.84 -9.55
N ALA A 45 -1.57 14.24 -9.99
CA ALA A 45 -1.73 15.02 -11.21
C ALA A 45 -0.89 16.30 -11.16
N ARG A 46 -1.04 17.08 -10.07
CA ARG A 46 -0.25 18.30 -9.86
C ARG A 46 1.23 18.04 -9.67
N ALA A 47 1.61 16.94 -9.02
CA ALA A 47 3.02 16.57 -8.91
C ALA A 47 3.67 16.40 -10.29
N LYS A 48 2.99 15.75 -11.23
CA LYS A 48 3.49 15.58 -12.61
C LYS A 48 3.57 16.90 -13.37
N GLU A 49 2.57 17.76 -13.24
CA GLU A 49 2.57 19.10 -13.84
C GLU A 49 3.72 19.98 -13.32
N LEU A 50 4.03 19.87 -12.02
CA LEU A 50 5.10 20.62 -11.39
C LEU A 50 6.50 20.07 -11.68
N PHE A 51 6.62 18.79 -12.07
CA PHE A 51 7.92 18.13 -12.26
C PHE A 51 8.92 18.90 -13.15
N PRO A 52 8.54 19.46 -14.32
CA PRO A 52 9.46 20.25 -15.14
C PRO A 52 9.77 21.65 -14.59
N LEU A 53 9.00 22.15 -13.62
CA LEU A 53 9.10 23.51 -13.08
C LEU A 53 9.85 23.54 -11.75
N ASP A 54 9.51 22.62 -10.85
CA ASP A 54 10.03 22.52 -9.49
C ASP A 54 10.00 21.05 -9.04
N ARG A 55 11.17 20.41 -9.07
CA ARG A 55 11.32 18.98 -8.78
C ARG A 55 11.12 18.68 -7.30
N GLU A 56 11.55 19.58 -6.43
CA GLU A 56 11.40 19.48 -4.98
C GLU A 56 9.92 19.52 -4.60
N ILE A 57 9.19 20.52 -5.06
CA ILE A 57 7.76 20.66 -4.79
C ILE A 57 6.96 19.54 -5.46
N SER A 58 7.33 19.12 -6.67
CA SER A 58 6.75 17.93 -7.32
C SER A 58 6.90 16.67 -6.45
N SER A 59 8.11 16.40 -5.96
CA SER A 59 8.40 15.25 -5.09
C SER A 59 7.64 15.34 -3.77
N PHE A 60 7.64 16.51 -3.14
CA PHE A 60 6.90 16.78 -1.92
C PHE A 60 5.39 16.50 -2.12
N ARG A 61 4.80 17.01 -3.20
CA ARG A 61 3.39 16.78 -3.52
C ARG A 61 3.11 15.28 -3.71
N ALA A 62 3.96 14.56 -4.44
CA ALA A 62 3.81 13.12 -4.64
C ALA A 62 3.89 12.32 -3.32
N ILE A 63 4.75 12.71 -2.38
CA ILE A 63 4.81 12.10 -1.03
C ILE A 63 3.51 12.35 -0.28
N THR A 64 3.03 13.59 -0.24
CA THR A 64 1.77 13.92 0.47
C THR A 64 0.56 13.23 -0.16
N ALA A 65 0.51 13.10 -1.48
CA ALA A 65 -0.53 12.38 -2.19
C ALA A 65 -0.56 10.89 -1.82
N ALA A 66 0.62 10.26 -1.69
CA ALA A 66 0.73 8.90 -1.19
C ALA A 66 0.24 8.76 0.25
N GLU A 67 0.60 9.70 1.13
CA GLU A 67 0.11 9.70 2.52
C GLU A 67 -1.42 9.81 2.60
N GLU A 68 -2.07 10.57 1.72
CA GLU A 68 -3.53 10.66 1.65
C GLU A 68 -4.18 9.37 1.16
N ALA A 69 -3.58 8.68 0.19
CA ALA A 69 -4.07 7.37 -0.24
C ALA A 69 -3.93 6.31 0.86
N ALA A 70 -2.80 6.28 1.58
CA ALA A 70 -2.63 5.45 2.76
C ALA A 70 -3.67 5.79 3.85
N SER A 71 -3.98 7.07 4.02
CA SER A 71 -5.01 7.53 4.96
C SER A 71 -6.41 7.10 4.56
N ALA A 72 -6.74 7.11 3.25
CA ALA A 72 -8.01 6.57 2.74
C ALA A 72 -8.16 5.08 3.07
N LEU A 73 -7.10 4.29 2.87
CA LEU A 73 -7.06 2.87 3.20
C LEU A 73 -7.27 2.63 4.71
N ILE A 74 -6.46 3.27 5.55
CA ILE A 74 -6.59 3.14 7.01
C ILE A 74 -7.99 3.59 7.47
N ARG A 75 -8.51 4.69 6.91
CA ARG A 75 -9.83 5.19 7.30
C ARG A 75 -10.95 4.22 6.92
N SER A 76 -10.83 3.52 5.79
CA SER A 76 -11.81 2.51 5.40
C SER A 76 -11.85 1.33 6.38
N LEU A 77 -10.71 0.87 6.89
CA LEU A 77 -10.65 -0.14 7.96
C LEU A 77 -11.37 0.34 9.23
N GLN A 78 -11.10 1.58 9.65
CA GLN A 78 -11.71 2.17 10.85
C GLN A 78 -13.22 2.35 10.71
N VAL A 79 -13.70 2.84 9.57
CA VAL A 79 -15.14 3.02 9.29
C VAL A 79 -15.87 1.67 9.30
N ARG A 80 -15.23 0.63 8.75
CA ARG A 80 -15.74 -0.75 8.76
C ARG A 80 -15.49 -1.48 10.08
N LYS A 81 -14.93 -0.78 11.09
CA LYS A 81 -14.68 -1.28 12.45
C LYS A 81 -13.91 -2.60 12.46
N TYR A 82 -12.89 -2.72 11.61
CA TYR A 82 -11.98 -3.85 11.68
C TYR A 82 -11.36 -3.91 13.09
N PRO A 83 -11.18 -5.10 13.69
CA PRO A 83 -10.60 -5.24 15.01
C PRO A 83 -9.25 -4.53 15.10
N ASP A 84 -9.06 -3.75 16.16
CA ASP A 84 -7.82 -3.02 16.46
C ASP A 84 -7.43 -1.92 15.44
N ALA A 85 -8.28 -1.60 14.45
CA ALA A 85 -7.98 -0.57 13.45
C ALA A 85 -7.88 0.85 14.06
N GLU A 86 -8.48 1.08 15.22
CA GLU A 86 -8.38 2.33 15.99
C GLU A 86 -6.99 2.58 16.58
N LYS A 87 -6.15 1.53 16.72
CA LYS A 87 -4.75 1.68 17.14
C LYS A 87 -3.90 2.40 16.08
N ILE A 88 -4.38 2.46 14.82
CA ILE A 88 -3.68 3.15 13.75
C ILE A 88 -3.97 4.65 13.82
N ASN A 89 -2.98 5.43 14.26
CA ASN A 89 -3.07 6.89 14.25
C ASN A 89 -2.80 7.49 12.86
N LEU A 90 -3.84 8.09 12.24
CA LEU A 90 -3.75 8.77 10.94
C LEU A 90 -2.86 10.02 10.93
N TRP A 91 -2.64 10.63 12.10
CA TRP A 91 -1.79 11.82 12.23
C TRP A 91 -0.31 11.48 12.29
N MET A 92 0.03 10.20 12.47
CA MET A 92 1.40 9.74 12.53
C MET A 92 1.92 9.38 11.15
N HIS A 93 2.82 10.23 10.61
CA HIS A 93 3.52 9.98 9.34
C HIS A 93 4.11 8.57 9.24
N PRO A 94 4.75 7.99 10.28
CA PRO A 94 5.25 6.62 10.20
C PRO A 94 4.17 5.56 9.96
N HIS A 95 2.96 5.73 10.51
CA HIS A 95 1.89 4.76 10.28
C HIS A 95 1.47 4.77 8.80
N LYS A 96 1.36 5.96 8.20
CA LYS A 96 1.06 6.11 6.77
C LYS A 96 2.19 5.57 5.89
N ALA A 97 3.45 5.85 6.23
CA ALA A 97 4.61 5.33 5.53
C ALA A 97 4.73 3.80 5.61
N ALA A 98 4.39 3.22 6.77
CA ALA A 98 4.43 1.78 6.98
C ALA A 98 3.48 1.01 6.04
N VAL A 99 2.38 1.64 5.56
CA VAL A 99 1.43 1.00 4.64
C VAL A 99 2.14 0.50 3.38
N TYR A 100 2.92 1.36 2.73
CA TYR A 100 3.62 1.01 1.50
C TYR A 100 4.68 -0.07 1.71
N PHE A 101 5.42 0.02 2.81
CA PHE A 101 6.39 -1.00 3.20
C PHE A 101 5.69 -2.36 3.40
N PHE A 102 4.59 -2.38 4.16
CA PHE A 102 3.87 -3.61 4.47
C PHE A 102 3.18 -4.22 3.25
N LEU A 103 2.60 -3.40 2.36
CA LEU A 103 2.05 -3.88 1.09
C LEU A 103 3.14 -4.51 0.20
N GLY A 104 4.38 -4.04 0.29
CA GLY A 104 5.53 -4.71 -0.32
C GLY A 104 5.75 -6.12 0.21
N ALA A 105 5.63 -6.31 1.54
CA ALA A 105 5.72 -7.62 2.17
C ALA A 105 4.55 -8.54 1.79
N VAL A 106 3.32 -8.01 1.74
CA VAL A 106 2.14 -8.78 1.28
C VAL A 106 2.33 -9.22 -0.16
N ARG A 107 2.74 -8.32 -1.06
CA ARG A 107 3.02 -8.66 -2.47
C ARG A 107 4.08 -9.74 -2.56
N HIS A 108 5.16 -9.63 -1.79
CA HIS A 108 6.20 -10.63 -1.75
C HIS A 108 5.63 -11.99 -1.29
N GLU A 109 4.92 -12.06 -0.18
CA GLU A 109 4.39 -13.32 0.34
C GLU A 109 3.38 -13.99 -0.61
N VAL A 110 2.45 -13.20 -1.17
CA VAL A 110 1.34 -13.73 -1.97
C VAL A 110 1.79 -14.17 -3.37
N PHE A 111 2.75 -13.46 -3.99
CA PHE A 111 3.08 -13.65 -5.41
C PHE A 111 4.48 -14.22 -5.67
N HIS A 112 5.31 -14.47 -4.65
CA HIS A 112 6.69 -14.93 -4.86
C HIS A 112 6.81 -16.42 -5.24
N HIS A 113 5.85 -17.27 -4.89
CA HIS A 113 5.98 -18.72 -5.09
C HIS A 113 5.48 -19.22 -6.45
N LYS A 114 4.45 -18.59 -7.02
CA LYS A 114 3.97 -18.85 -8.37
C LYS A 114 3.27 -17.58 -8.87
N PRO A 115 3.56 -17.07 -10.07
CA PRO A 115 2.77 -15.98 -10.64
C PRO A 115 1.34 -16.48 -10.82
N ILE A 116 0.43 -15.93 -10.03
CA ILE A 116 -1.02 -16.13 -10.18
C ILE A 116 -1.51 -14.99 -11.07
N THR A 117 -2.17 -15.33 -12.17
CA THR A 117 -2.85 -14.34 -13.00
C THR A 117 -4.23 -14.07 -12.39
N MET A 118 -4.59 -12.80 -12.34
CA MET A 118 -5.85 -12.35 -11.77
C MET A 118 -6.48 -11.32 -12.70
N ASN A 119 -7.75 -11.49 -13.01
CA ASN A 119 -8.55 -10.50 -13.71
C ASN A 119 -9.25 -9.63 -12.68
N VAL A 120 -8.97 -8.33 -12.74
CA VAL A 120 -9.45 -7.36 -11.75
C VAL A 120 -10.33 -6.36 -12.48
N THR A 121 -11.58 -6.22 -12.06
CA THR A 121 -12.51 -5.24 -12.64
C THR A 121 -13.07 -4.32 -11.57
N LEU A 122 -13.40 -3.09 -11.97
CA LEU A 122 -13.91 -2.05 -11.07
C LEU A 122 -15.18 -1.44 -11.63
N SER A 123 -16.30 -1.56 -10.90
CA SER A 123 -17.52 -0.78 -11.15
C SER A 123 -17.54 0.48 -10.29
N ALA A 124 -18.20 1.53 -10.78
CA ALA A 124 -18.31 2.79 -10.05
C ALA A 124 -19.61 2.94 -9.26
N ASP A 125 -20.70 2.28 -9.66
CA ASP A 125 -22.02 2.47 -9.07
C ASP A 125 -22.80 1.14 -8.95
N PRO A 126 -22.87 0.53 -7.76
CA PRO A 126 -22.06 0.87 -6.58
C PRO A 126 -20.56 0.60 -6.85
N PRO A 127 -19.63 1.25 -6.11
CA PRO A 127 -18.21 0.92 -6.16
C PRO A 127 -17.97 -0.55 -5.80
N LYS A 128 -17.42 -1.34 -6.73
CA LYS A 128 -17.13 -2.75 -6.49
C LYS A 128 -15.86 -3.19 -7.23
N LEU A 129 -14.95 -3.77 -6.47
CA LEU A 129 -13.79 -4.50 -6.95
C LEU A 129 -14.15 -5.97 -7.11
N THR A 130 -14.03 -6.48 -8.32
CA THR A 130 -14.19 -7.91 -8.62
C THR A 130 -12.83 -8.50 -8.93
N ILE A 131 -12.55 -9.66 -8.34
CA ILE A 131 -11.34 -10.43 -8.58
C ILE A 131 -11.76 -11.79 -9.12
N ALA A 132 -11.31 -12.10 -10.32
CA ALA A 132 -11.54 -13.36 -10.99
C ALA A 132 -10.20 -14.08 -11.23
N LEU A 133 -10.18 -15.38 -10.95
CA LEU A 133 -9.01 -16.24 -11.06
C LEU A 133 -9.24 -17.26 -12.19
N PRO A 134 -8.45 -17.25 -13.27
CA PRO A 134 -8.57 -18.25 -14.32
C PRO A 134 -8.35 -19.66 -13.77
N ILE A 135 -9.33 -20.57 -13.94
CA ILE A 135 -9.28 -21.89 -13.28
C ILE A 135 -8.11 -22.74 -13.79
N ARG A 136 -7.77 -22.58 -15.08
CA ARG A 136 -6.67 -23.28 -15.77
C ARG A 136 -5.31 -23.16 -15.09
N GLN A 137 -5.11 -22.18 -14.21
CA GLN A 137 -3.84 -22.00 -13.49
C GLN A 137 -3.68 -22.95 -12.28
N PHE A 138 -4.77 -23.59 -11.87
CA PHE A 138 -4.83 -24.49 -10.71
C PHE A 138 -5.08 -25.95 -11.10
N VAL A 139 -5.82 -26.20 -12.19
CA VAL A 139 -6.19 -27.55 -12.64
C VAL A 139 -6.15 -27.64 -14.16
N GLU A 140 -5.88 -28.84 -14.69
CA GLU A 140 -6.05 -29.13 -16.11
C GLU A 140 -7.54 -29.20 -16.45
N LEU A 141 -7.95 -28.47 -17.50
CA LEU A 141 -9.35 -28.36 -17.91
C LEU A 141 -9.54 -28.91 -19.33
N PRO A 142 -10.73 -29.47 -19.63
CA PRO A 142 -11.15 -29.76 -20.99
C PRO A 142 -11.08 -28.51 -21.91
N PRO A 143 -10.88 -28.67 -23.23
CA PRO A 143 -10.76 -27.53 -24.17
C PRO A 143 -11.93 -26.54 -24.12
N ASN A 144 -13.15 -27.01 -23.84
CA ASN A 144 -14.36 -26.17 -23.76
C ASN A 144 -14.51 -25.41 -22.42
N MET A 145 -13.55 -25.52 -21.50
CA MET A 145 -13.57 -24.88 -20.18
C MET A 145 -12.38 -23.94 -19.94
N GLN A 146 -11.57 -23.66 -20.97
CA GLN A 146 -10.33 -22.89 -20.84
C GLN A 146 -10.53 -21.43 -20.40
N ASP A 147 -11.73 -20.88 -20.59
CA ASP A 147 -12.08 -19.50 -20.24
C ASP A 147 -12.86 -19.39 -18.92
N TYR A 148 -12.99 -20.48 -18.16
CA TYR A 148 -13.70 -20.45 -16.89
C TYR A 148 -12.87 -19.76 -15.80
N GLU A 149 -13.55 -18.99 -14.97
CA GLU A 149 -12.95 -18.21 -13.89
C GLU A 149 -13.67 -18.46 -12.57
N ILE A 150 -12.90 -18.48 -11.48
CA ILE A 150 -13.44 -18.38 -10.12
C ILE A 150 -13.52 -16.91 -9.77
N VAL A 151 -14.75 -16.40 -9.62
CA VAL A 151 -14.98 -15.06 -9.09
C VAL A 151 -15.03 -15.14 -7.56
N LEU A 152 -14.15 -14.39 -6.89
CA LEU A 152 -14.17 -14.34 -5.43
C LEU A 152 -15.43 -13.61 -4.96
N ALA A 153 -16.18 -14.23 -4.04
CA ALA A 153 -17.34 -13.60 -3.41
C ALA A 153 -16.94 -12.31 -2.69
N ASP A 154 -15.86 -12.41 -1.90
CA ASP A 154 -15.20 -11.28 -1.28
C ASP A 154 -13.78 -11.12 -1.86
N PRO A 155 -13.39 -9.95 -2.36
CA PRO A 155 -12.11 -9.75 -3.05
C PRO A 155 -10.90 -10.07 -2.17
N LEU A 156 -11.04 -9.92 -0.86
CA LEU A 156 -9.99 -10.16 0.14
C LEU A 156 -10.41 -11.26 1.13
N GLY A 157 -11.30 -12.16 0.72
CA GLY A 157 -11.81 -13.25 1.56
C GLY A 157 -10.82 -14.38 1.81
N MET A 158 -9.79 -14.54 0.97
CA MET A 158 -8.84 -15.65 1.06
C MET A 158 -7.83 -15.47 2.20
N VAL A 159 -7.58 -16.52 2.99
CA VAL A 159 -6.62 -16.50 4.10
C VAL A 159 -5.42 -17.38 3.76
N GLY A 160 -4.22 -16.86 3.98
CA GLY A 160 -3.00 -17.66 3.88
C GLY A 160 -2.79 -18.53 5.11
N SER A 161 -2.32 -19.76 4.94
CA SER A 161 -1.95 -20.62 6.07
C SER A 161 -0.58 -21.24 5.83
N ARG A 162 0.18 -21.43 6.91
CA ARG A 162 1.48 -22.11 6.91
C ARG A 162 1.56 -23.07 8.10
N PRO A 163 2.01 -24.32 7.90
CA PRO A 163 2.17 -25.26 9.01
C PRO A 163 3.08 -24.68 10.11
N GLY A 164 2.60 -24.70 11.36
CA GLY A 164 3.35 -24.22 12.52
C GLY A 164 3.45 -22.70 12.66
N VAL A 165 2.81 -21.91 11.81
CA VAL A 165 2.79 -20.43 11.89
C VAL A 165 1.41 -19.98 12.32
N ALA A 166 1.32 -19.22 13.42
CA ALA A 166 0.06 -18.65 13.85
C ALA A 166 -0.46 -17.65 12.81
N GLU A 167 -1.79 -17.53 12.68
CA GLU A 167 -2.41 -16.67 11.64
C GLU A 167 -1.89 -15.22 11.69
N GLY A 168 -1.67 -14.68 12.89
CA GLY A 168 -1.14 -13.33 13.10
C GLY A 168 0.34 -13.16 12.73
N ASP A 169 1.11 -14.25 12.62
CA ASP A 169 2.53 -14.26 12.27
C ASP A 169 2.76 -14.48 10.76
N TYR A 170 1.67 -14.63 9.98
CA TYR A 170 1.74 -15.05 8.59
C TYR A 170 2.59 -14.14 7.71
N PHE A 171 2.77 -12.85 8.01
CA PHE A 171 3.59 -11.95 7.19
C PHE A 171 4.98 -11.66 7.77
N ASP A 172 5.34 -12.25 8.92
CA ASP A 172 6.56 -11.89 9.63
C ASP A 172 7.82 -12.19 8.80
N ALA A 173 7.89 -13.35 8.14
CA ALA A 173 9.00 -13.72 7.28
C ALA A 173 9.15 -12.78 6.07
N ALA A 174 8.04 -12.42 5.42
CA ALA A 174 8.04 -11.48 4.30
C ALA A 174 8.46 -10.07 4.72
N VAL A 175 8.00 -9.60 5.88
CA VAL A 175 8.42 -8.32 6.47
C VAL A 175 9.94 -8.28 6.66
N GLN A 176 10.53 -9.33 7.23
CA GLN A 176 11.98 -9.41 7.40
C GLN A 176 12.71 -9.45 6.05
N LYS A 177 12.18 -10.21 5.09
CA LYS A 177 12.79 -10.31 3.75
C LYS A 177 12.78 -8.98 3.00
N VAL A 178 11.69 -8.21 3.08
CA VAL A 178 11.61 -6.87 2.47
C VAL A 178 12.52 -5.88 3.21
N ALA A 179 12.68 -6.02 4.52
CA ALA A 179 13.61 -5.20 5.29
C ALA A 179 15.08 -5.48 4.92
N GLY A 180 15.40 -6.73 4.60
CA GLY A 180 16.76 -7.20 4.33
C GLY A 180 17.63 -7.08 5.57
N SER A 181 18.84 -6.52 5.42
CA SER A 181 19.75 -6.26 6.55
C SER A 181 19.38 -4.99 7.35
N ARG A 182 18.41 -4.21 6.88
CA ARG A 182 18.03 -2.94 7.49
C ARG A 182 16.94 -3.18 8.54
N LYS A 183 16.95 -2.37 9.60
CA LYS A 183 15.87 -2.45 10.60
C LYS A 183 14.59 -1.84 10.03
N VAL A 184 13.47 -2.54 10.19
CA VAL A 184 12.14 -2.15 9.68
C VAL A 184 11.77 -0.72 10.07
N ASP A 185 11.96 -0.39 11.33
CA ASP A 185 11.71 0.92 11.92
C ASP A 185 12.51 2.05 11.27
N ARG A 186 13.79 1.81 10.93
CA ARG A 186 14.62 2.78 10.22
C ARG A 186 14.14 3.03 8.79
N LEU A 187 13.61 2.00 8.12
CA LEU A 187 13.04 2.15 6.78
C LEU A 187 11.80 3.02 6.81
N ILE A 188 10.88 2.71 7.73
CA ILE A 188 9.64 3.48 7.91
C ILE A 188 9.97 4.92 8.33
N ALA A 189 10.90 5.11 9.27
CA ALA A 189 11.32 6.45 9.70
C ALA A 189 11.97 7.24 8.55
N SER A 190 12.77 6.57 7.71
CA SER A 190 13.37 7.21 6.54
C SER A 190 12.32 7.71 5.56
N GLU A 191 11.30 6.90 5.27
CA GLU A 191 10.19 7.32 4.39
C GLU A 191 9.31 8.39 5.02
N ALA A 192 8.96 8.25 6.30
CA ALA A 192 8.17 9.25 7.02
C ALA A 192 8.87 10.63 7.08
N ASN A 193 10.20 10.63 7.13
CA ASN A 193 11.01 11.85 7.12
C ASN A 193 11.28 12.37 5.70
N GLY A 194 10.83 11.69 4.64
CA GLY A 194 11.04 12.09 3.25
C GLY A 194 10.56 13.52 2.97
N ARG A 195 9.43 13.93 3.55
CA ARG A 195 8.91 15.30 3.50
C ARG A 195 9.92 16.32 4.03
N ASN A 196 10.44 16.09 5.24
CA ASN A 196 11.30 17.05 5.92
C ASN A 196 12.62 17.24 5.16
N ARG A 197 13.14 16.17 4.55
CA ARG A 197 14.36 16.22 3.72
C ARG A 197 14.20 17.04 2.44
N ILE A 198 12.98 17.29 1.98
CA ILE A 198 12.70 18.09 0.78
C ILE A 198 12.39 19.54 1.17
N LEU A 199 11.72 19.76 2.30
CA LEU A 199 11.27 21.10 2.71
C LEU A 199 12.35 21.91 3.42
N TYR A 200 13.24 21.26 4.17
CA TYR A 200 14.18 21.96 5.03
C TYR A 200 15.62 21.78 4.55
N ALA A 201 16.37 22.88 4.55
CA ALA A 201 17.82 22.83 4.43
C ALA A 201 18.42 22.06 5.62
N HIS A 202 19.55 21.41 5.37
CA HIS A 202 20.36 20.81 6.42
C HIS A 202 21.75 21.48 6.42
N ASP A 203 22.54 21.26 7.45
CA ASP A 203 23.88 21.89 7.62
C ASP A 203 24.86 21.63 6.46
N GLY A 204 24.53 20.66 5.59
CA GLY A 204 25.30 20.29 4.41
C GLY A 204 24.78 20.87 3.09
N GLY A 205 23.71 21.67 3.09
CA GLY A 205 23.23 22.38 1.90
C GLY A 205 21.71 22.41 1.73
N LEU A 206 21.30 22.98 0.59
CA LEU A 206 19.90 23.02 0.16
C LEU A 206 19.43 21.62 -0.28
N PRO A 207 18.16 21.27 -0.03
CA PRO A 207 17.60 20.00 -0.43
C PRO A 207 17.64 19.88 -1.96
N ARG A 208 17.99 18.68 -2.44
CA ARG A 208 17.93 18.34 -3.86
C ARG A 208 17.14 17.06 -4.04
N SER A 209 16.03 17.17 -4.76
CA SER A 209 15.17 16.04 -5.03
C SER A 209 15.76 15.14 -6.12
N GLN A 210 15.91 13.85 -5.82
CA GLN A 210 16.24 12.82 -6.82
C GLN A 210 14.98 12.22 -7.47
N ALA A 211 13.82 12.89 -7.34
CA ALA A 211 12.60 12.40 -7.94
C ALA A 211 12.74 12.32 -9.46
N THR A 212 12.18 11.25 -10.03
CA THR A 212 11.98 11.05 -11.46
C THR A 212 10.49 10.95 -11.73
N ILE A 213 10.07 11.19 -12.97
CA ILE A 213 8.66 11.04 -13.33
C ILE A 213 8.20 9.58 -13.13
N GLU A 214 9.06 8.62 -13.48
CA GLU A 214 8.85 7.20 -13.24
C GLU A 214 8.67 6.90 -11.73
N GLY A 215 9.47 7.53 -10.87
CA GLY A 215 9.33 7.41 -9.42
C GLY A 215 7.99 7.94 -8.90
N ILE A 216 7.49 9.04 -9.48
CA ILE A 216 6.15 9.58 -9.18
C ILE A 216 5.07 8.59 -9.63
N GLU A 217 5.20 7.99 -10.81
CA GLU A 217 4.25 7.02 -11.36
C GLU A 217 4.25 5.69 -10.58
N ILE A 218 5.41 5.20 -10.15
CA ILE A 218 5.51 4.04 -9.26
C ILE A 218 4.75 4.32 -7.95
N ARG A 219 4.95 5.50 -7.37
CA ARG A 219 4.25 5.91 -6.14
C ARG A 219 2.75 6.07 -6.35
N GLU A 220 2.34 6.65 -7.48
CA GLU A 220 0.94 6.77 -7.88
C GLU A 220 0.26 5.40 -8.03
N ARG A 221 0.93 4.41 -8.65
CA ARG A 221 0.41 3.04 -8.73
C ARG A 221 0.18 2.43 -7.35
N GLY A 222 1.11 2.63 -6.42
CA GLY A 222 0.94 2.22 -5.01
C GLY A 222 -0.24 2.92 -4.33
N ALA A 223 -0.44 4.21 -4.59
CA ALA A 223 -1.57 4.96 -4.06
C ALA A 223 -2.92 4.48 -4.63
N LYS A 224 -2.98 4.21 -5.94
CA LYS A 224 -4.17 3.63 -6.59
C LYS A 224 -4.52 2.27 -6.00
N LEU A 225 -3.53 1.41 -5.73
CA LEU A 225 -3.74 0.15 -5.01
C LEU A 225 -4.36 0.38 -3.62
N CYS A 226 -3.86 1.34 -2.84
CA CYS A 226 -4.45 1.66 -1.54
C CYS A 226 -5.92 2.07 -1.65
N ILE A 227 -6.27 2.87 -2.67
CA ILE A 227 -7.66 3.28 -2.91
C ILE A 227 -8.53 2.11 -3.36
N MET A 228 -8.03 1.23 -4.23
CA MET A 228 -8.76 0.01 -4.62
C MET A 228 -9.02 -0.91 -3.42
N LEU A 229 -8.05 -1.07 -2.54
CA LEU A 229 -8.23 -1.82 -1.29
C LEU A 229 -9.25 -1.15 -0.35
N ALA A 230 -9.29 0.18 -0.31
CA ALA A 230 -10.32 0.91 0.43
C ALA A 230 -11.72 0.62 -0.13
N ILE A 231 -11.88 0.59 -1.46
CA ILE A 231 -13.14 0.18 -2.12
C ILE A 231 -13.49 -1.26 -1.73
N ALA A 232 -12.51 -2.18 -1.80
CA ALA A 232 -12.71 -3.57 -1.42
C ALA A 232 -13.21 -3.74 0.02
N PHE A 233 -12.74 -2.94 0.98
CA PHE A 233 -13.23 -2.98 2.36
C PHE A 233 -14.64 -2.41 2.50
N MET A 234 -14.96 -1.37 1.72
CA MET A 234 -16.23 -0.68 1.79
C MET A 234 -17.38 -1.40 1.08
N GLN A 235 -17.08 -2.28 0.13
CA GLN A 235 -18.11 -2.96 -0.69
C GLN A 235 -18.84 -4.11 0.04
N VAL A 236 -18.30 -4.59 1.16
CA VAL A 236 -18.89 -5.69 1.96
C VAL A 236 -19.23 -5.23 3.36
N ASP A 237 -20.20 -5.87 4.01
CA ASP A 237 -20.72 -5.51 5.33
C ASP A 237 -20.08 -6.27 6.52
N HIS A 238 -19.22 -7.25 6.24
CA HIS A 238 -18.45 -8.02 7.22
C HIS A 238 -16.93 -7.79 7.08
N HIS A 239 -16.12 -8.48 7.89
CA HIS A 239 -14.66 -8.42 7.82
C HIS A 239 -14.11 -9.53 6.96
N GLN A 240 -13.25 -9.18 6.00
CA GLN A 240 -12.66 -10.14 5.06
C GLN A 240 -11.41 -10.79 5.65
N GLY A 241 -11.23 -12.09 5.41
CA GLY A 241 -10.17 -12.90 6.03
C GLY A 241 -8.75 -12.38 5.75
N MET A 242 -8.40 -12.14 4.48
CA MET A 242 -7.08 -11.60 4.11
C MET A 242 -6.84 -10.23 4.74
N ALA A 243 -7.88 -9.40 4.78
CA ALA A 243 -7.82 -8.06 5.34
C ALA A 243 -7.50 -8.10 6.84
N LEU A 244 -8.13 -8.99 7.59
CA LEU A 244 -7.84 -9.22 9.02
C LEU A 244 -6.41 -9.71 9.23
N GLN A 245 -5.97 -10.69 8.45
CA GLN A 245 -4.62 -11.24 8.54
C GLN A 245 -3.55 -10.16 8.24
N CYS A 246 -3.77 -9.36 7.19
CA CYS A 246 -2.93 -8.22 6.85
C CYS A 246 -2.92 -7.16 7.95
N LEU A 247 -4.09 -6.81 8.52
CA LEU A 247 -4.18 -5.82 9.59
C LEU A 247 -3.37 -6.26 10.82
N ARG A 248 -3.47 -7.53 11.24
CA ARG A 248 -2.70 -8.08 12.35
C ARG A 248 -1.18 -7.99 12.11
N GLY A 249 -0.73 -8.37 10.91
CA GLY A 249 0.67 -8.22 10.51
C GLY A 249 1.13 -6.76 10.50
N PHE A 250 0.29 -5.86 9.99
CA PHE A 250 0.57 -4.43 9.95
C PHE A 250 0.68 -3.81 11.35
N LEU A 251 -0.22 -4.18 12.27
CA LEU A 251 -0.21 -3.69 13.65
C LEU A 251 1.09 -4.03 14.38
N LYS A 252 1.72 -5.17 14.08
CA LYS A 252 3.05 -5.51 14.61
C LYS A 252 4.14 -4.62 14.03
N VAL A 253 4.06 -4.27 12.75
CA VAL A 253 5.04 -3.39 12.11
C VAL A 253 4.99 -1.99 12.73
N ILE A 254 3.80 -1.43 12.96
CA ILE A 254 3.67 -0.13 13.61
C ILE A 254 4.01 -0.20 15.11
N GLY A 255 3.67 -1.27 15.82
CA GLY A 255 4.02 -1.45 17.24
C GLY A 255 5.53 -1.40 17.48
N ARG A 256 6.32 -2.03 16.60
CA ARG A 256 7.80 -1.94 16.62
C ARG A 256 8.30 -0.50 16.45
N THR A 257 7.59 0.30 15.66
CA THR A 257 7.93 1.70 15.38
C THR A 257 7.61 2.61 16.57
N ASP A 258 6.48 2.38 17.23
CA ASP A 258 6.06 3.13 18.41
C ASP A 258 6.96 2.86 19.62
N GLU A 259 7.32 1.60 19.86
CA GLU A 259 8.25 1.22 20.92
C GLU A 259 9.62 1.89 20.78
N GLN A 260 10.16 1.93 19.55
CA GLN A 260 11.44 2.60 19.31
C GLN A 260 11.34 4.10 19.59
N ARG A 261 10.27 4.75 19.16
CA ARG A 261 10.06 6.19 19.43
C ARG A 261 9.99 6.49 20.91
N LEU A 262 9.28 5.67 21.69
CA LEU A 262 9.23 5.78 23.14
C LEU A 262 10.61 5.64 23.79
N ARG A 263 11.47 4.75 23.26
CA ARG A 263 12.86 4.62 23.73
C ARG A 263 13.73 5.82 23.38
N SER A 264 13.62 6.33 22.15
CA SER A 264 14.39 7.51 21.70
C SER A 264 14.00 8.77 22.47
N GLY A 265 12.70 9.00 22.71
CA GLY A 265 12.22 10.17 23.47
C GLY A 265 12.61 10.17 24.95
N ARG A 266 12.81 9.00 25.56
CA ARG A 266 13.34 8.90 26.94
C ARG A 266 14.84 9.16 27.03
N GLY A 267 15.60 8.92 25.95
CA GLY A 267 17.04 9.19 25.90
C GLY A 267 17.39 10.69 25.90
N GLU A 268 16.55 11.52 25.27
CA GLU A 268 16.76 12.97 25.21
C GLU A 268 16.39 13.68 26.53
N ALA A 269 15.39 13.18 27.26
CA ALA A 269 15.01 13.71 28.57
C ALA A 269 16.03 13.40 29.70
N GLY A 270 16.86 12.37 29.54
CA GLY A 270 17.88 11.97 30.52
C GLY A 270 19.24 12.68 30.38
N GLY A 271 19.50 13.34 29.25
CA GLY A 271 20.79 14.00 28.95
C GLY A 271 20.90 15.45 29.45
N ALA A 272 19.77 16.06 29.85
CA ALA A 272 19.75 17.47 30.25
C ALA A 272 20.22 17.74 31.70
N ASN A 273 20.53 16.70 32.49
CA ASN A 273 20.81 16.84 33.93
C ASN A 273 22.24 16.43 34.37
N GLN A 274 23.20 16.34 33.45
CA GLN A 274 24.60 15.99 33.77
C GLN A 274 25.64 17.01 33.27
N ARG A 275 25.29 18.29 33.19
CA ARG A 275 26.27 19.38 32.97
C ARG A 275 26.15 20.47 34.01
N GLN A 276 26.27 20.10 35.28
CA GLN A 276 26.77 20.98 36.34
C GLN A 276 27.57 20.10 37.31
N GLY A 277 28.88 20.26 37.29
CA GLY A 277 29.88 19.50 38.05
C GLY A 277 31.26 19.86 37.57
#